data_AF-T0PVG6-F1
#
_entry.id   AF-T0PVG6-F1
#
_cell.length_a   1.000
_cell.length_b   1.000
_cell.length_c   1.000
_cell.angle_alpha   90.00
_cell.angle_beta   90.00
_cell.angle_gamma   90.00
#
_symmetry.space_group_name_H-M   'P 1'
#
loop_
_entity.id
_entity.type
_entity.pdbx_description
1 polymer ?
#
loop_
_entity_poly.entity_id
_entity_poly.type
_entity_poly.pdbx_seq_one_letter_code
_entity_poly.pdbx_strand_id
1 'polypeptide(L)'
;ATDVVAVAAEIFAAFRDRDLSPLRLVTSGERLQLYVAVTSASVFPAIAAALLASSDPQLVCLFLETYLTLQSDVALSTASTWIHGTLTKFGWERLLSPLLSLLDRWSPTHLAQAFQLVASLAGVDPTPVCARLHSPFLGELVRACYEALHAQLTQRLRAPITAYAEATSLLTRSLLLEQYVHVTRFEVVAGTWLYDRLPTALLHEIAAYGATDACTIVTLVAQHPTSFPPIAVVAPAGWAVRNVNLNLGSLLPDVARSGPPAAFDNAAWGSVLLVDVMTATLLTARCDAVGWSPAFLEACYVHAGLALLPALVAALSTHPSLSAEATVVAILQRAPEVLRSNTPSDTIGHLARYYAQHGRPQVTPQRPPSMSDVQLYLLLTVLEAVTSTDQIDILVAGVLHELDGAPWAIHASRAVIYRLFASFSHLLPPPARLRLVNACLENHVTALLVPRRGLAMDDLYVGCDCVACTRLHRELLTSDMRCLLTMQGVVPRCLRQLVHEHSDRLVLEHECATGYRVRKTPLSLVQTTNGPDGDLRRVMALREWKTLTLQPPVKRRWFWLF
;
A
#
# COMPACT_ATOMS: atom_id res chain seq x y z
N ALA A 1 -19.86 -36.72 -11.01
CA ALA A 1 -19.05 -36.61 -12.24
C ALA A 1 -19.61 -37.48 -13.37
N THR A 2 -19.84 -38.78 -13.14
CA THR A 2 -20.46 -39.71 -14.12
C THR A 2 -21.87 -39.28 -14.55
N ASP A 3 -22.71 -38.77 -13.64
CA ASP A 3 -24.04 -38.22 -14.00
C ASP A 3 -23.96 -36.94 -14.84
N VAL A 4 -22.95 -36.10 -14.60
CA VAL A 4 -22.83 -34.80 -15.29
C VAL A 4 -22.42 -35.00 -16.75
N VAL A 5 -21.51 -35.95 -17.01
CA VAL A 5 -21.10 -36.31 -18.37
C VAL A 5 -22.24 -37.00 -19.12
N ALA A 6 -23.01 -37.86 -18.44
CA ALA A 6 -24.18 -38.50 -19.02
C ALA A 6 -25.30 -37.50 -19.35
N VAL A 7 -25.63 -36.59 -18.43
CA VAL A 7 -26.64 -35.55 -18.67
C VAL A 7 -26.18 -34.54 -19.71
N ALA A 8 -24.90 -34.13 -19.71
CA ALA A 8 -24.37 -33.31 -20.79
C ALA A 8 -24.47 -34.04 -22.13
N ALA A 9 -24.09 -35.32 -22.20
CA ALA A 9 -24.22 -36.14 -23.41
C ALA A 9 -25.68 -36.31 -23.85
N GLU A 10 -26.62 -36.41 -22.92
CA GLU A 10 -28.07 -36.53 -23.19
C GLU A 10 -28.65 -35.20 -23.70
N ILE A 11 -28.24 -34.07 -23.13
CA ILE A 11 -28.54 -32.73 -23.62
C ILE A 11 -27.96 -32.55 -25.04
N PHE A 12 -26.68 -32.90 -25.24
CA PHE A 12 -26.04 -32.83 -26.56
C PHE A 12 -26.68 -33.76 -27.58
N ALA A 13 -27.16 -34.94 -27.17
CA ALA A 13 -27.92 -35.85 -28.03
C ALA A 13 -29.27 -35.24 -28.43
N ALA A 14 -29.98 -34.60 -27.48
CA ALA A 14 -31.24 -33.91 -27.74
C ALA A 14 -31.07 -32.68 -28.68
N PHE A 15 -29.93 -31.99 -28.61
CA PHE A 15 -29.60 -30.89 -29.51
C PHE A 15 -29.15 -31.36 -30.91
N ARG A 16 -28.59 -32.57 -31.04
CA ARG A 16 -28.03 -33.09 -32.30
C ARG A 16 -29.09 -33.63 -33.25
N ASP A 17 -30.25 -34.06 -32.76
CA ASP A 17 -31.39 -34.48 -33.60
C ASP A 17 -32.08 -33.24 -34.22
N ARG A 18 -31.58 -32.84 -35.39
CA ARG A 18 -31.96 -31.62 -36.14
C ARG A 18 -33.38 -31.60 -36.72
N ASP A 19 -34.15 -32.69 -36.61
CA ASP A 19 -35.51 -32.81 -37.19
C ASP A 19 -36.64 -32.42 -36.24
N LEU A 20 -36.34 -31.95 -35.03
CA LEU A 20 -37.35 -31.63 -34.04
C LEU A 20 -37.69 -30.13 -34.02
N SER A 21 -39.00 -29.85 -34.09
CA SER A 21 -39.58 -28.52 -34.21
C SER A 21 -39.04 -27.51 -33.18
N PRO A 22 -39.08 -26.18 -33.47
CA PRO A 22 -38.63 -25.13 -32.55
C PRO A 22 -39.24 -25.22 -31.13
N LEU A 23 -40.40 -25.86 -30.96
CA LEU A 23 -41.02 -26.13 -29.66
C LEU A 23 -40.24 -27.12 -28.77
N ARG A 24 -39.45 -28.03 -29.34
CA ARG A 24 -38.57 -28.93 -28.56
C ARG A 24 -37.24 -28.30 -28.19
N LEU A 25 -36.72 -27.38 -28.99
CA LEU A 25 -35.58 -26.54 -28.61
C LEU A 25 -35.92 -25.66 -27.40
N VAL A 26 -37.16 -25.16 -27.32
CA VAL A 26 -37.65 -24.42 -26.14
C VAL A 26 -37.69 -25.30 -24.89
N THR A 27 -38.23 -26.52 -24.97
CA THR A 27 -38.28 -27.42 -23.78
C THR A 27 -36.90 -27.99 -23.40
N SER A 28 -36.00 -28.19 -24.37
CA SER A 28 -34.60 -28.56 -24.11
C SER A 28 -33.82 -27.39 -23.51
N GLY A 29 -34.12 -26.17 -23.97
CA GLY A 29 -33.56 -24.92 -23.45
C GLY A 29 -34.07 -24.58 -22.06
N GLU A 30 -35.34 -24.87 -21.75
CA GLU A 30 -35.93 -24.80 -20.40
C GLU A 30 -35.31 -25.83 -19.46
N ARG A 31 -35.03 -27.05 -19.94
CA ARG A 31 -34.27 -28.05 -19.18
C ARG A 31 -32.83 -27.64 -18.94
N LEU A 32 -32.18 -26.99 -19.91
CA LEU A 32 -30.84 -26.43 -19.76
C LEU A 32 -30.84 -25.22 -18.82
N GLN A 33 -31.92 -24.42 -18.82
CA GLN A 33 -32.14 -23.34 -17.85
C GLN A 33 -32.33 -23.90 -16.45
N LEU A 34 -33.17 -24.92 -16.28
CA LEU A 34 -33.36 -25.63 -15.01
C LEU A 34 -32.06 -26.31 -14.55
N TYR A 35 -31.28 -26.89 -15.46
CA TYR A 35 -30.03 -27.54 -15.11
C TYR A 35 -28.96 -26.51 -14.75
N VAL A 36 -28.72 -25.49 -15.57
CA VAL A 36 -27.74 -24.41 -15.29
C VAL A 36 -28.13 -23.59 -14.06
N ALA A 37 -29.42 -23.34 -13.83
CA ALA A 37 -29.90 -22.66 -12.63
C ALA A 37 -29.81 -23.52 -11.35
N VAL A 38 -29.65 -24.86 -11.49
CA VAL A 38 -29.56 -25.80 -10.36
C VAL A 38 -28.14 -26.36 -10.19
N THR A 39 -27.28 -26.30 -11.21
CA THR A 39 -25.93 -26.89 -11.15
C THR A 39 -24.86 -25.88 -10.79
N SER A 40 -24.23 -26.16 -9.64
CA SER A 40 -23.01 -25.51 -9.14
C SER A 40 -21.89 -25.31 -10.17
N ALA A 41 -21.05 -24.28 -9.94
CA ALA A 41 -19.66 -24.05 -10.38
C ALA A 41 -18.92 -25.24 -11.01
N SER A 42 -19.05 -26.42 -10.38
CA SER A 42 -18.34 -27.65 -10.74
C SER A 42 -18.67 -28.16 -12.15
N VAL A 43 -19.81 -27.78 -12.74
CA VAL A 43 -20.27 -28.31 -14.03
C VAL A 43 -19.86 -27.43 -15.22
N PHE A 44 -19.66 -26.12 -15.00
CA PHE A 44 -19.31 -25.18 -16.06
C PHE A 44 -18.11 -25.62 -16.91
N PRO A 45 -16.96 -26.06 -16.33
CA PRO A 45 -15.80 -26.49 -17.12
C PRO A 45 -16.09 -27.65 -18.07
N ALA A 46 -16.97 -28.58 -17.68
CA ALA A 46 -17.34 -29.72 -18.50
C ALA A 46 -18.22 -29.31 -19.69
N ILE A 47 -19.22 -28.44 -19.46
CA ILE A 47 -20.06 -27.89 -20.52
C ILE A 47 -19.21 -27.04 -21.47
N ALA A 48 -18.37 -26.16 -20.92
CA ALA A 48 -17.43 -25.32 -21.65
C ALA A 48 -16.53 -26.14 -22.58
N ALA A 49 -15.93 -27.22 -22.06
CA ALA A 49 -15.09 -28.14 -22.82
C ALA A 49 -15.88 -28.88 -23.91
N ALA A 50 -17.10 -29.35 -23.62
CA ALA A 50 -17.93 -30.05 -24.59
C ALA A 50 -18.40 -29.13 -25.73
N LEU A 51 -18.78 -27.88 -25.42
CA LEU A 51 -19.13 -26.87 -26.41
C LEU A 51 -17.93 -26.50 -27.28
N LEU A 52 -16.74 -26.34 -26.67
CA LEU A 52 -15.50 -26.12 -27.41
C LEU A 52 -15.06 -27.33 -28.22
N ALA A 53 -15.38 -28.55 -27.82
CA ALA A 53 -15.13 -29.76 -28.60
C ALA A 53 -16.13 -29.92 -29.76
N SER A 54 -17.34 -29.38 -29.60
CA SER A 54 -18.37 -29.41 -30.65
C SER A 54 -17.93 -28.63 -31.89
N SER A 55 -18.35 -29.10 -33.07
CA SER A 55 -18.15 -28.40 -34.34
C SER A 55 -19.32 -27.47 -34.69
N ASP A 56 -20.28 -27.30 -33.78
CA ASP A 56 -21.50 -26.53 -34.04
C ASP A 56 -21.43 -25.14 -33.36
N PRO A 57 -21.13 -24.07 -34.12
CA PRO A 57 -21.08 -22.72 -33.55
C PRO A 57 -22.44 -22.23 -33.05
N GLN A 58 -23.57 -22.78 -33.53
CA GLN A 58 -24.90 -22.34 -33.09
C GLN A 58 -25.16 -22.67 -31.62
N LEU A 59 -24.67 -23.82 -31.14
CA LEU A 59 -24.76 -24.20 -29.73
C LEU A 59 -23.97 -23.24 -28.85
N VAL A 60 -22.80 -22.81 -29.33
CA VAL A 60 -21.96 -21.82 -28.62
C VAL A 60 -22.64 -20.47 -28.60
N CYS A 61 -23.21 -20.01 -29.73
CA CYS A 61 -23.99 -18.78 -29.81
C CYS A 61 -25.14 -18.79 -28.80
N LEU A 62 -25.95 -19.84 -28.81
CA LEU A 62 -27.09 -19.99 -27.89
C LEU A 62 -26.64 -19.99 -26.43
N PHE A 63 -25.57 -20.73 -26.10
CA PHE A 63 -25.03 -20.77 -24.75
C PHE A 63 -24.54 -19.41 -24.27
N LEU A 64 -23.78 -18.71 -25.11
CA LEU A 64 -23.23 -17.39 -24.80
C LEU A 64 -24.35 -16.35 -24.65
N GLU A 65 -25.31 -16.34 -25.58
CA GLU A 65 -26.43 -15.41 -25.57
C GLU A 65 -27.41 -15.62 -24.41
N THR A 66 -27.70 -16.87 -24.05
CA THR A 66 -28.84 -17.18 -23.16
C THR A 66 -28.40 -17.69 -21.78
N TYR A 67 -27.31 -18.45 -21.69
CA TYR A 67 -27.02 -19.27 -20.50
C TYR A 67 -25.82 -18.79 -19.69
N LEU A 68 -24.81 -18.22 -20.37
CA LEU A 68 -23.62 -17.75 -19.67
C LEU A 68 -23.99 -16.53 -18.80
N THR A 69 -23.92 -16.68 -17.49
CA THR A 69 -24.13 -15.62 -16.50
C THR A 69 -22.98 -15.60 -15.52
N LEU A 70 -22.62 -14.41 -15.03
CA LEU A 70 -21.71 -14.30 -13.90
C LEU A 70 -22.52 -14.52 -12.63
N GLN A 71 -22.23 -15.61 -11.93
CA GLN A 71 -22.80 -15.92 -10.63
C GLN A 71 -21.65 -16.19 -9.66
N SER A 72 -21.95 -16.38 -8.37
CA SER A 72 -20.93 -16.67 -7.34
C SER A 72 -20.12 -17.93 -7.65
N ASP A 73 -20.61 -18.78 -8.56
CA ASP A 73 -20.11 -20.10 -8.86
C ASP A 73 -19.31 -20.15 -10.18
N VAL A 74 -19.51 -19.21 -11.12
CA VAL A 74 -18.68 -19.05 -12.32
C VAL A 74 -17.84 -17.77 -12.23
N ALA A 75 -16.58 -17.93 -11.83
CA ALA A 75 -15.63 -16.83 -11.81
C ALA A 75 -15.41 -16.21 -13.20
N LEU A 76 -15.23 -14.88 -13.25
CA LEU A 76 -14.99 -14.14 -14.48
C LEU A 76 -13.79 -14.69 -15.27
N SER A 77 -12.72 -15.11 -14.61
CA SER A 77 -11.54 -15.69 -15.26
C SER A 77 -11.87 -16.98 -16.03
N THR A 78 -12.70 -17.85 -15.46
CA THR A 78 -13.15 -19.09 -16.09
C THR A 78 -14.03 -18.80 -17.30
N ALA A 79 -15.00 -17.90 -17.16
CA ALA A 79 -15.87 -17.48 -18.25
C ALA A 79 -15.07 -16.80 -19.38
N SER A 80 -14.15 -15.89 -19.04
CA SER A 80 -13.33 -15.13 -20.00
C SER A 80 -12.38 -16.03 -20.78
N THR A 81 -11.79 -17.03 -20.14
CA THR A 81 -10.93 -18.03 -20.80
C THR A 81 -11.73 -18.85 -21.80
N TRP A 82 -12.96 -19.25 -21.44
CA TRP A 82 -13.85 -19.95 -22.36
C TRP A 82 -14.29 -19.07 -23.54
N ILE A 83 -14.71 -17.83 -23.28
CA ILE A 83 -15.07 -16.85 -24.33
C ILE A 83 -13.89 -16.61 -25.28
N HIS A 84 -12.68 -16.46 -24.75
CA HIS A 84 -11.48 -16.32 -25.59
C HIS A 84 -11.27 -17.55 -26.48
N GLY A 85 -11.40 -18.75 -25.92
CA GLY A 85 -11.29 -20.01 -26.67
C GLY A 85 -12.35 -20.14 -27.76
N THR A 86 -13.60 -19.72 -27.51
CA THR A 86 -14.68 -19.79 -28.50
C THR A 86 -14.48 -18.78 -29.62
N LEU A 87 -14.11 -17.54 -29.31
CA LEU A 87 -13.77 -16.51 -30.29
C LEU A 87 -12.58 -16.94 -31.16
N THR A 88 -11.57 -17.57 -30.56
CA THR A 88 -10.40 -18.09 -31.29
C THR A 88 -10.77 -19.24 -32.20
N LYS A 89 -11.64 -20.18 -31.76
CA LYS A 89 -12.01 -21.37 -32.52
C LYS A 89 -12.99 -21.06 -33.67
N PHE A 90 -14.03 -20.27 -33.40
CA PHE A 90 -15.15 -20.10 -34.32
C PHE A 90 -15.15 -18.77 -35.10
N GLY A 91 -14.23 -17.85 -34.76
CA GLY A 91 -14.20 -16.50 -35.29
C GLY A 91 -15.16 -15.57 -34.54
N TRP A 92 -14.76 -14.32 -34.36
CA TRP A 92 -15.56 -13.34 -33.62
C TRP A 92 -16.76 -12.85 -34.43
N GLU A 93 -16.71 -12.88 -35.75
CA GLU A 93 -17.75 -12.35 -36.64
C GLU A 93 -19.08 -13.07 -36.42
N ARG A 94 -19.02 -14.40 -36.21
CA ARG A 94 -20.20 -15.23 -35.94
C ARG A 94 -20.71 -15.07 -34.50
N LEU A 95 -19.82 -14.71 -33.59
CA LEU A 95 -20.09 -14.60 -32.16
C LEU A 95 -20.37 -13.17 -31.70
N LEU A 96 -20.26 -12.17 -32.58
CA LEU A 96 -20.46 -10.77 -32.24
C LEU A 96 -21.85 -10.53 -31.65
N SER A 97 -22.92 -10.92 -32.36
CA SER A 97 -24.28 -10.70 -31.87
C SER A 97 -24.54 -11.40 -30.53
N PRO A 98 -24.22 -12.70 -30.35
CA PRO A 98 -24.29 -13.34 -29.04
C PRO A 98 -23.48 -12.63 -27.95
N LEU A 99 -22.28 -12.15 -28.28
CA LEU A 99 -21.42 -11.44 -27.34
C LEU A 99 -22.00 -10.11 -26.91
N LEU A 100 -22.58 -9.34 -27.83
CA LEU A 100 -23.30 -8.12 -27.50
C LEU A 100 -24.53 -8.41 -26.62
N SER A 101 -25.30 -9.46 -26.93
CA SER A 101 -26.41 -9.91 -26.06
C SER A 101 -25.92 -10.30 -24.66
N LEU A 102 -24.77 -10.97 -24.54
CA LEU A 102 -24.17 -11.30 -23.25
C LEU A 102 -23.79 -10.04 -22.47
N LEU A 103 -23.11 -9.09 -23.11
CA LEU A 103 -22.68 -7.84 -22.49
C LEU A 103 -23.88 -7.00 -22.03
N ASP A 104 -24.94 -6.95 -22.84
CA ASP A 104 -26.19 -6.27 -22.48
C ASP A 104 -26.82 -6.88 -21.22
N ARG A 105 -26.88 -8.23 -21.14
CA ARG A 105 -27.39 -8.93 -19.96
C ARG A 105 -26.49 -8.78 -18.72
N TRP A 106 -25.17 -8.73 -18.90
CA TRP A 106 -24.23 -8.56 -17.78
C TRP A 106 -24.21 -7.13 -17.25
N SER A 107 -24.45 -6.14 -18.10
CA SER A 107 -24.28 -4.72 -17.76
C SER A 107 -25.08 -4.24 -16.54
N PRO A 108 -26.35 -4.64 -16.31
CA PRO A 108 -27.11 -4.21 -15.14
C PRO A 108 -26.48 -4.59 -13.79
N THR A 109 -25.79 -5.73 -13.70
CA THR A 109 -25.28 -6.27 -12.43
C THR A 109 -23.75 -6.42 -12.37
N HIS A 110 -23.08 -6.46 -13.52
CA HIS A 110 -21.66 -6.78 -13.67
C HIS A 110 -20.95 -5.91 -14.71
N LEU A 111 -21.30 -4.62 -14.78
CA LEU A 111 -20.75 -3.69 -15.76
C LEU A 111 -19.21 -3.65 -15.73
N ALA A 112 -18.61 -3.56 -14.53
CA ALA A 112 -17.15 -3.52 -14.37
C ALA A 112 -16.47 -4.78 -14.93
N GLN A 113 -17.05 -5.96 -14.71
CA GLN A 113 -16.58 -7.24 -15.22
C GLN A 113 -16.72 -7.34 -16.74
N ALA A 114 -17.81 -6.79 -17.30
CA ALA A 114 -18.02 -6.72 -18.73
C ALA A 114 -16.96 -5.83 -19.41
N PHE A 115 -16.66 -4.66 -18.84
CA PHE A 115 -15.53 -3.82 -19.26
C PHE A 115 -14.18 -4.55 -19.13
N GLN A 116 -13.97 -5.32 -18.06
CA GLN A 116 -12.75 -6.12 -17.84
C GLN A 116 -12.56 -7.21 -18.89
N LEU A 117 -13.63 -7.92 -19.27
CA LEU A 117 -13.59 -8.90 -20.34
C LEU A 117 -13.14 -8.25 -21.66
N VAL A 118 -13.79 -7.16 -22.07
CA VAL A 118 -13.49 -6.50 -23.35
C VAL A 118 -12.08 -5.90 -23.35
N ALA A 119 -11.66 -5.27 -22.25
CA ALA A 119 -10.30 -4.75 -22.08
C ALA A 119 -9.24 -5.87 -22.12
N SER A 120 -9.54 -7.04 -21.57
CA SER A 120 -8.65 -8.22 -21.60
C SER A 120 -8.52 -8.79 -23.01
N LEU A 121 -9.64 -8.92 -23.73
CA LEU A 121 -9.63 -9.36 -25.14
C LEU A 121 -8.84 -8.41 -26.04
N ALA A 122 -8.95 -7.09 -25.81
CA ALA A 122 -8.15 -6.07 -26.48
C ALA A 122 -6.67 -6.09 -26.09
N GLY A 123 -6.34 -6.66 -24.92
CA GLY A 123 -4.98 -6.68 -24.37
C GLY A 123 -4.55 -5.37 -23.75
N VAL A 124 -5.50 -4.54 -23.29
CA VAL A 124 -5.23 -3.26 -22.62
C VAL A 124 -5.51 -3.28 -21.11
N ASP A 125 -6.14 -4.33 -20.60
CA ASP A 125 -6.43 -4.44 -19.16
C ASP A 125 -5.15 -4.60 -18.33
N PRO A 126 -4.97 -3.86 -17.22
CA PRO A 126 -3.82 -4.02 -16.33
C PRO A 126 -3.87 -5.33 -15.52
N THR A 127 -5.04 -5.96 -15.43
CA THR A 127 -5.34 -7.17 -14.65
C THR A 127 -6.10 -8.18 -15.52
N PRO A 128 -5.51 -8.64 -16.63
CA PRO A 128 -6.24 -9.37 -17.66
C PRO A 128 -6.81 -10.68 -17.13
N VAL A 129 -8.08 -10.94 -17.43
CA VAL A 129 -8.79 -12.19 -17.04
C VAL A 129 -8.71 -13.30 -18.09
N CYS A 130 -8.22 -12.95 -19.29
CA CYS A 130 -7.89 -13.87 -20.36
C CYS A 130 -6.75 -13.27 -21.21
N ALA A 131 -6.13 -14.10 -22.05
CA ALA A 131 -5.12 -13.62 -22.99
C ALA A 131 -5.74 -12.68 -24.04
N ARG A 132 -4.90 -11.82 -24.65
CA ARG A 132 -5.31 -11.01 -25.80
C ARG A 132 -5.82 -11.92 -26.93
N LEU A 133 -6.92 -11.51 -27.57
CA LEU A 133 -7.45 -12.22 -28.73
C LEU A 133 -6.58 -11.91 -29.95
N HIS A 134 -5.98 -12.93 -30.55
CA HIS A 134 -5.18 -12.79 -31.77
C HIS A 134 -6.04 -13.17 -32.97
N SER A 135 -6.84 -12.21 -33.45
CA SER A 135 -7.77 -12.41 -34.55
C SER A 135 -7.72 -11.21 -35.50
N PRO A 136 -7.89 -11.41 -36.82
CA PRO A 136 -8.00 -10.29 -37.76
C PRO A 136 -9.16 -9.38 -37.34
N PHE A 137 -9.02 -8.08 -37.60
CA PHE A 137 -10.08 -7.10 -37.38
C PHE A 137 -10.55 -6.96 -35.91
N LEU A 138 -9.73 -7.35 -34.92
CA LEU A 138 -10.04 -7.24 -33.48
C LEU A 138 -10.56 -5.85 -33.09
N GLY A 139 -10.05 -4.77 -33.70
CA GLY A 139 -10.50 -3.41 -33.44
C GLY A 139 -12.01 -3.20 -33.65
N GLU A 140 -12.61 -3.91 -34.60
CA GLU A 140 -14.05 -3.80 -34.91
C GLU A 140 -14.90 -4.49 -33.85
N LEU A 141 -14.48 -5.68 -33.40
CA LEU A 141 -15.08 -6.38 -32.27
C LEU A 141 -15.04 -5.50 -31.02
N VAL A 142 -13.86 -4.99 -30.65
CA VAL A 142 -13.68 -4.18 -29.43
C VAL A 142 -14.49 -2.90 -29.50
N ARG A 143 -14.55 -2.23 -30.65
CA ARG A 143 -15.37 -1.04 -30.86
C ARG A 143 -16.87 -1.33 -30.69
N ALA A 144 -17.40 -2.38 -31.31
CA ALA A 144 -18.80 -2.75 -31.15
C ALA A 144 -19.15 -3.09 -29.70
N CYS A 145 -18.28 -3.84 -29.01
CA CYS A 145 -18.45 -4.14 -27.58
C CYS A 145 -18.37 -2.88 -26.71
N TYR A 146 -17.42 -1.98 -26.99
CA TYR A 146 -17.26 -0.71 -26.27
C TYR A 146 -18.51 0.17 -26.43
N GLU A 147 -19.04 0.34 -27.64
CA GLU A 147 -20.25 1.13 -27.89
C GLU A 147 -21.46 0.61 -27.10
N ALA A 148 -21.66 -0.72 -27.08
CA ALA A 148 -22.71 -1.35 -26.29
C ALA A 148 -22.52 -1.10 -24.79
N LEU A 149 -21.31 -1.30 -24.26
CA LEU A 149 -21.00 -1.07 -22.85
C LEU A 149 -21.07 0.41 -22.45
N HIS A 150 -20.68 1.31 -23.34
CA HIS A 150 -20.72 2.75 -23.12
C HIS A 150 -22.16 3.27 -23.02
N ALA A 151 -23.07 2.77 -23.85
CA ALA A 151 -24.50 3.06 -23.73
C ALA A 151 -25.04 2.62 -22.36
N GLN A 152 -24.65 1.43 -21.90
CA GLN A 152 -25.03 0.91 -20.59
C GLN A 152 -24.42 1.69 -19.43
N LEU A 153 -23.17 2.16 -19.56
CA LEU A 153 -22.53 3.03 -18.59
C LEU A 153 -23.31 4.34 -18.42
N THR A 154 -23.67 5.00 -19.53
CA THR A 154 -24.48 6.23 -19.50
C THR A 154 -25.81 6.02 -18.79
N GLN A 155 -26.45 4.86 -18.99
CA GLN A 155 -27.68 4.50 -18.28
C GLN A 155 -27.43 4.26 -16.77
N ARG A 156 -26.35 3.56 -16.42
CA ARG A 156 -26.00 3.23 -15.03
C ARG A 156 -25.72 4.47 -14.19
N LEU A 157 -25.11 5.50 -14.79
CA LEU A 157 -24.74 6.76 -14.15
C LEU A 157 -25.91 7.66 -13.76
N ARG A 158 -27.15 7.27 -14.11
CA ARG A 158 -28.37 7.88 -13.54
C ARG A 158 -28.50 7.64 -12.04
N ALA A 159 -27.82 6.62 -11.51
CA ALA A 159 -27.70 6.38 -10.07
C ALA A 159 -26.23 6.48 -9.64
N PRO A 160 -25.93 7.07 -8.47
CA PRO A 160 -24.56 7.21 -7.99
C PRO A 160 -23.93 5.84 -7.73
N ILE A 161 -22.66 5.68 -8.15
CA ILE A 161 -21.85 4.51 -7.80
C ILE A 161 -21.27 4.76 -6.41
N THR A 162 -21.65 3.92 -5.45
CA THR A 162 -21.28 4.11 -4.03
C THR A 162 -19.93 3.48 -3.66
N ALA A 163 -19.45 2.51 -4.44
CA ALA A 163 -18.18 1.84 -4.19
C ALA A 163 -17.05 2.44 -5.05
N TYR A 164 -16.18 3.26 -4.44
CA TYR A 164 -15.08 3.92 -5.17
C TYR A 164 -14.11 2.94 -5.83
N ALA A 165 -13.79 1.81 -5.18
CA ALA A 165 -12.94 0.80 -5.81
C ALA A 165 -13.53 0.28 -7.13
N GLU A 166 -14.84 0.03 -7.16
CA GLU A 166 -15.55 -0.40 -8.38
C GLU A 166 -15.60 0.73 -9.42
N ALA A 167 -15.93 1.95 -8.99
CA ALA A 167 -15.98 3.12 -9.87
C ALA A 167 -14.61 3.41 -10.53
N THR A 168 -13.52 3.32 -9.77
CA THR A 168 -12.13 3.46 -10.27
C THR A 168 -11.80 2.36 -11.27
N SER A 169 -12.12 1.11 -10.92
CA SER A 169 -11.87 -0.05 -11.77
C SER A 169 -12.65 0.01 -13.08
N LEU A 170 -13.90 0.46 -13.02
CA LEU A 170 -14.76 0.71 -14.17
C LEU A 170 -14.21 1.84 -15.03
N LEU A 171 -13.95 3.01 -14.44
CA LEU A 171 -13.45 4.18 -15.16
C LEU A 171 -12.10 3.93 -15.83
N THR A 172 -11.17 3.24 -15.14
CA THR A 172 -9.86 2.87 -15.69
C THR A 172 -10.01 2.09 -16.99
N ARG A 173 -10.88 1.07 -17.00
CA ARG A 173 -11.10 0.22 -18.18
C ARG A 173 -11.86 0.94 -19.28
N SER A 174 -12.83 1.78 -18.91
CA SER A 174 -13.53 2.63 -19.85
C SER A 174 -12.58 3.57 -20.58
N LEU A 175 -11.65 4.21 -19.87
CA LEU A 175 -10.63 5.08 -20.47
C LEU A 175 -9.65 4.30 -21.36
N LEU A 176 -9.20 3.12 -20.91
CA LEU A 176 -8.33 2.25 -21.71
C LEU A 176 -9.00 1.82 -23.02
N LEU A 177 -10.28 1.42 -22.96
CA LEU A 177 -11.05 1.03 -24.13
C LEU A 177 -11.38 2.21 -25.04
N GLU A 178 -11.76 3.36 -24.49
CA GLU A 178 -12.00 4.58 -25.27
C GLU A 178 -10.75 4.95 -26.05
N GLN A 179 -9.59 4.94 -25.40
CA GLN A 179 -8.33 5.21 -26.06
C GLN A 179 -7.97 4.16 -27.10
N TYR A 180 -8.15 2.88 -26.80
CA TYR A 180 -7.93 1.81 -27.78
C TYR A 180 -8.80 2.01 -29.03
N VAL A 181 -10.09 2.31 -28.85
CA VAL A 181 -11.02 2.60 -29.94
C VAL A 181 -10.62 3.87 -30.69
N HIS A 182 -10.20 4.93 -29.99
CA HIS A 182 -9.76 6.18 -30.61
C HIS A 182 -8.49 5.99 -31.44
N VAL A 183 -7.48 5.30 -30.91
CA VAL A 183 -6.23 5.01 -31.63
C VAL A 183 -6.53 4.15 -32.87
N THR A 184 -7.28 3.06 -32.70
CA THR A 184 -7.63 2.16 -33.82
C THR A 184 -8.61 2.75 -34.84
N ARG A 185 -9.25 3.88 -34.51
CA ARG A 185 -10.15 4.62 -35.40
C ARG A 185 -9.39 5.51 -36.39
N PHE A 186 -8.34 6.19 -35.93
CA PHE A 186 -7.62 7.18 -36.73
C PHE A 186 -6.29 6.66 -37.26
N GLU A 187 -5.66 5.72 -36.57
CA GLU A 187 -4.63 4.93 -37.19
C GLU A 187 -5.34 4.03 -38.19
N VAL A 188 -5.19 4.37 -39.47
CA VAL A 188 -5.55 3.54 -40.59
C VAL A 188 -4.59 2.33 -40.57
N VAL A 189 -4.78 1.45 -39.58
CA VAL A 189 -3.92 0.30 -39.36
C VAL A 189 -4.30 -0.75 -40.40
N ALA A 190 -3.31 -1.20 -41.17
CA ALA A 190 -3.44 -2.38 -42.00
C ALA A 190 -4.04 -3.53 -41.17
N GLY A 191 -5.15 -4.12 -41.63
CA GLY A 191 -5.86 -5.17 -40.90
C GLY A 191 -7.14 -4.74 -40.16
N THR A 192 -7.76 -3.61 -40.54
CA THR A 192 -9.21 -3.40 -40.34
C THR A 192 -9.97 -3.84 -41.60
N TRP A 193 -11.20 -4.38 -41.46
CA TRP A 193 -11.92 -5.02 -42.58
C TRP A 193 -12.30 -3.98 -43.62
N LEU A 194 -12.64 -2.78 -43.15
CA LEU A 194 -12.95 -1.64 -44.00
C LEU A 194 -11.71 -1.12 -44.73
N TYR A 195 -10.51 -1.19 -44.14
CA TYR A 195 -9.29 -0.69 -44.77
C TYR A 195 -8.99 -1.40 -46.10
N ASP A 196 -9.18 -2.72 -46.14
CA ASP A 196 -8.91 -3.51 -47.33
C ASP A 196 -9.99 -3.33 -48.43
N ARG A 197 -11.08 -2.62 -48.13
CA ARG A 197 -12.26 -2.53 -49.02
C ARG A 197 -12.70 -1.11 -49.37
N LEU A 198 -12.23 -0.10 -48.64
CA LEU A 198 -12.62 1.29 -48.85
C LEU A 198 -11.40 2.18 -49.08
N PRO A 199 -11.49 3.17 -49.98
CA PRO A 199 -10.50 4.22 -50.10
C PRO A 199 -10.28 4.96 -48.77
N THR A 200 -9.02 5.33 -48.48
CA THR A 200 -8.62 6.01 -47.24
C THR A 200 -9.45 7.27 -46.95
N ALA A 201 -9.85 8.03 -47.97
CA ALA A 201 -10.71 9.19 -47.81
C ALA A 201 -12.07 8.86 -47.18
N LEU A 202 -12.72 7.76 -47.61
CA LEU A 202 -14.00 7.33 -47.03
C LEU A 202 -13.83 6.79 -45.61
N LEU A 203 -12.70 6.15 -45.31
CA LEU A 203 -12.39 5.71 -43.94
C LEU A 203 -12.27 6.90 -42.99
N HIS A 204 -11.63 7.99 -43.43
CA HIS A 204 -11.57 9.22 -42.64
C HIS A 204 -12.94 9.85 -42.42
N GLU A 205 -13.82 9.84 -43.42
CA GLU A 205 -15.20 10.34 -43.26
C GLU A 205 -16.03 9.47 -42.29
N ILE A 206 -15.94 8.14 -42.39
CA ILE A 206 -16.59 7.22 -41.44
C ILE A 206 -16.02 7.43 -40.02
N ALA A 207 -14.71 7.57 -39.92
CA ALA A 207 -14.04 7.90 -38.67
C ALA A 207 -14.42 9.30 -38.16
N ALA A 208 -14.72 10.28 -39.00
CA ALA A 208 -15.21 11.59 -38.55
C ALA A 208 -16.67 11.54 -38.09
N TYR A 209 -17.53 10.79 -38.80
CA TYR A 209 -18.97 10.76 -38.55
C TYR A 209 -19.35 10.28 -37.15
N GLY A 210 -18.71 9.22 -36.65
CA GLY A 210 -18.97 8.74 -35.29
C GLY A 210 -18.16 9.46 -34.19
N ALA A 211 -17.38 10.50 -34.53
CA ALA A 211 -16.50 11.20 -33.59
C ALA A 211 -17.26 12.37 -32.96
N THR A 212 -18.46 12.11 -32.46
CA THR A 212 -19.21 13.10 -31.71
C THR A 212 -18.67 13.14 -30.29
N ASP A 213 -18.02 14.27 -29.93
CA ASP A 213 -17.44 14.54 -28.61
C ASP A 213 -18.43 14.38 -27.43
N ALA A 214 -19.74 14.44 -27.71
CA ALA A 214 -20.81 14.39 -26.72
C ALA A 214 -20.89 13.09 -25.91
N CYS A 215 -20.18 12.04 -26.32
CA CYS A 215 -20.20 10.72 -25.67
C CYS A 215 -18.80 10.24 -25.26
N THR A 216 -17.87 11.14 -24.94
CA THR A 216 -16.58 10.71 -24.38
C THR A 216 -16.70 10.38 -22.89
N ILE A 217 -15.89 9.45 -22.40
CA ILE A 217 -15.81 9.14 -20.97
C ILE A 217 -15.48 10.40 -20.16
N VAL A 218 -14.66 11.29 -20.72
CA VAL A 218 -14.34 12.60 -20.13
C VAL A 218 -15.58 13.45 -19.92
N THR A 219 -16.42 13.58 -20.95
CA THR A 219 -17.67 14.31 -20.84
C THR A 219 -18.62 13.68 -19.84
N LEU A 220 -18.69 12.34 -19.78
CA LEU A 220 -19.48 11.62 -18.76
C LEU A 220 -18.98 11.87 -17.34
N VAL A 221 -17.66 11.85 -17.13
CA VAL A 221 -17.05 12.17 -15.82
C VAL A 221 -17.41 13.58 -15.38
N ALA A 222 -17.33 14.56 -16.28
CA ALA A 222 -17.69 15.94 -16.00
C ALA A 222 -19.19 16.12 -15.68
N GLN A 223 -20.06 15.34 -16.34
CA GLN A 223 -21.52 15.38 -16.12
C GLN A 223 -21.96 14.65 -14.83
N HIS A 224 -21.16 13.70 -14.34
CA HIS A 224 -21.49 12.85 -13.19
C HIS A 224 -20.42 12.90 -12.07
N PRO A 225 -20.11 14.08 -11.50
CA PRO A 225 -19.04 14.22 -10.50
C PRO A 225 -19.31 13.46 -9.20
N THR A 226 -20.56 13.12 -8.89
CA THR A 226 -20.94 12.32 -7.72
C THR A 226 -20.60 10.84 -7.90
N SER A 227 -20.74 10.31 -9.12
CA SER A 227 -20.38 8.92 -9.47
C SER A 227 -18.88 8.78 -9.72
N PHE A 228 -18.22 9.84 -10.19
CA PHE A 228 -16.79 9.89 -10.43
C PHE A 228 -16.13 11.07 -9.71
N PRO A 229 -15.98 11.00 -8.38
CA PRO A 229 -15.26 12.03 -7.64
C PRO A 229 -13.85 12.22 -8.20
N PRO A 230 -13.41 13.47 -8.48
CA PRO A 230 -12.12 13.75 -9.11
C PRO A 230 -10.93 13.12 -8.38
N ILE A 231 -10.96 13.13 -7.05
CA ILE A 231 -9.86 12.64 -6.22
C ILE A 231 -10.00 11.13 -5.98
N ALA A 232 -11.15 10.66 -5.48
CA ALA A 232 -11.30 9.27 -5.07
C ALA A 232 -11.34 8.27 -6.24
N VAL A 233 -11.75 8.72 -7.43
CA VAL A 233 -12.01 7.84 -8.58
C VAL A 233 -11.25 8.26 -9.82
N VAL A 234 -11.36 9.52 -10.25
CA VAL A 234 -10.79 9.96 -11.54
C VAL A 234 -9.27 9.96 -11.51
N ALA A 235 -8.63 10.50 -10.48
CA ALA A 235 -7.18 10.55 -10.42
C ALA A 235 -6.53 9.16 -10.31
N PRO A 236 -7.00 8.22 -9.47
CA PRO A 236 -6.53 6.83 -9.48
C PRO A 236 -6.70 6.15 -10.84
N ALA A 237 -7.85 6.34 -11.48
CA ALA A 237 -8.09 5.76 -12.80
C ALA A 237 -7.16 6.36 -13.86
N GLY A 238 -7.03 7.69 -13.88
CA GLY A 238 -6.14 8.39 -14.79
C GLY A 238 -4.68 8.00 -14.64
N TRP A 239 -4.20 7.89 -13.40
CA TRP A 239 -2.86 7.40 -13.11
C TRP A 239 -2.65 5.96 -13.59
N ALA A 240 -3.61 5.08 -13.32
CA ALA A 240 -3.55 3.68 -13.75
C ALA A 240 -3.45 3.58 -15.28
N VAL A 241 -4.26 4.32 -16.03
CA VAL A 241 -4.23 4.32 -17.49
C VAL A 241 -2.91 4.90 -18.02
N ARG A 242 -2.39 5.97 -17.40
CA ARG A 242 -1.12 6.60 -17.79
C ARG A 242 0.07 5.66 -17.67
N ASN A 243 0.11 4.84 -16.62
CA ASN A 243 1.18 3.84 -16.43
C ASN A 243 1.22 2.79 -17.55
N VAL A 244 0.16 2.65 -18.35
CA VAL A 244 0.12 1.79 -19.54
C VAL A 244 0.72 2.49 -20.78
N ASN A 245 1.48 3.59 -20.60
CA ASN A 245 2.15 4.39 -21.63
C ASN A 245 1.19 5.02 -22.65
N LEU A 246 0.09 5.54 -22.16
CA LEU A 246 -0.95 6.12 -22.98
C LEU A 246 -0.91 7.66 -22.88
N ASN A 247 -0.85 8.32 -24.04
CA ASN A 247 -0.87 9.79 -24.18
C ASN A 247 -2.28 10.34 -23.89
N LEU A 248 -2.68 10.29 -22.62
CA LEU A 248 -3.98 10.76 -22.11
C LEU A 248 -4.04 12.27 -21.85
N GLY A 249 -3.06 13.05 -22.31
CA GLY A 249 -2.92 14.46 -21.93
C GLY A 249 -4.15 15.34 -22.19
N SER A 250 -5.06 14.90 -23.07
CA SER A 250 -6.34 15.56 -23.36
C SER A 250 -7.56 14.94 -22.67
N LEU A 251 -7.44 13.75 -22.06
CA LEU A 251 -8.58 12.93 -21.62
C LEU A 251 -8.84 13.00 -20.11
N LEU A 252 -7.92 13.51 -19.30
CA LEU A 252 -8.15 13.66 -17.87
C LEU A 252 -8.63 15.08 -17.54
N PRO A 253 -9.75 15.25 -16.82
CA PRO A 253 -10.13 16.54 -16.26
C PRO A 253 -8.97 17.11 -15.44
N ASP A 254 -8.83 18.44 -15.40
CA ASP A 254 -7.83 19.12 -14.56
C ASP A 254 -8.08 18.78 -13.07
N VAL A 255 -7.46 17.70 -12.59
CA VAL A 255 -7.57 17.26 -11.19
C VAL A 255 -7.02 18.35 -10.27
N ALA A 256 -5.97 19.05 -10.72
CA ALA A 256 -5.39 20.18 -10.00
C ALA A 256 -6.33 21.40 -9.86
N ARG A 257 -7.32 21.57 -10.77
CA ARG A 257 -8.30 22.68 -10.72
C ARG A 257 -9.59 22.30 -10.00
N SER A 258 -9.89 21.02 -9.96
CA SER A 258 -11.05 20.47 -9.27
C SER A 258 -10.80 20.56 -7.76
N GLY A 259 -11.24 21.64 -7.12
CA GLY A 259 -11.02 21.84 -5.70
C GLY A 259 -11.49 20.62 -4.88
N PRO A 260 -10.74 20.23 -3.83
CA PRO A 260 -11.02 19.01 -3.07
C PRO A 260 -12.30 18.95 -2.20
N PRO A 261 -13.01 20.03 -1.80
CA PRO A 261 -14.04 19.92 -0.78
C PRO A 261 -15.27 19.08 -1.17
N ALA A 262 -15.51 18.83 -2.46
CA ALA A 262 -16.59 17.95 -2.92
C ALA A 262 -16.20 16.46 -3.02
N ALA A 263 -14.92 16.10 -2.83
CA ALA A 263 -14.40 14.77 -3.14
C ALA A 263 -14.02 13.91 -1.91
N PHE A 264 -14.11 14.47 -0.70
CA PHE A 264 -13.70 13.82 0.55
C PHE A 264 -14.88 13.52 1.48
N ASP A 265 -15.99 13.00 0.94
CA ASP A 265 -17.08 12.49 1.77
C ASP A 265 -16.62 11.21 2.49
N ASN A 266 -16.45 11.30 3.82
CA ASN A 266 -15.81 10.28 4.66
C ASN A 266 -16.49 8.89 4.62
N ALA A 267 -17.75 8.80 4.21
CA ALA A 267 -18.55 7.57 4.28
C ALA A 267 -18.10 6.45 3.32
N ALA A 268 -17.34 6.76 2.26
CA ALA A 268 -17.05 5.80 1.17
C ALA A 268 -15.58 5.30 1.11
N TRP A 269 -14.70 5.74 2.02
CA TRP A 269 -13.27 5.38 2.03
C TRP A 269 -12.97 4.01 2.67
N GLY A 270 -14.00 3.26 3.09
CA GLY A 270 -13.81 1.98 3.79
C GLY A 270 -13.00 0.96 3.00
N SER A 271 -13.16 0.89 1.68
CA SER A 271 -12.50 -0.09 0.80
C SER A 271 -11.24 0.40 0.09
N VAL A 272 -10.98 1.71 0.08
CA VAL A 272 -9.86 2.31 -0.67
C VAL A 272 -8.84 2.90 0.29
N LEU A 273 -7.55 2.64 0.04
CA LEU A 273 -6.48 3.26 0.81
C LEU A 273 -6.34 4.73 0.39
N LEU A 274 -6.68 5.63 1.30
CA LEU A 274 -6.52 7.08 1.14
C LEU A 274 -5.10 7.46 0.67
N VAL A 275 -4.06 6.80 1.17
CA VAL A 275 -2.67 7.04 0.76
C VAL A 275 -2.45 6.75 -0.74
N ASP A 276 -2.97 5.63 -1.24
CA ASP A 276 -2.82 5.25 -2.66
C ASP A 276 -3.57 6.22 -3.57
N VAL A 277 -4.76 6.64 -3.13
CA VAL A 277 -5.54 7.67 -3.83
C VAL A 277 -4.78 8.97 -3.89
N MET A 278 -4.29 9.46 -2.75
CA MET A 278 -3.51 10.71 -2.71
C MET A 278 -2.22 10.61 -3.53
N THR A 279 -1.58 9.44 -3.56
CA THR A 279 -0.40 9.21 -4.40
C THR A 279 -0.75 9.38 -5.87
N ALA A 280 -1.82 8.72 -6.32
CA ALA A 280 -2.29 8.86 -7.70
C ALA A 280 -2.76 10.29 -8.02
N THR A 281 -3.41 10.98 -7.08
CA THR A 281 -3.83 12.38 -7.21
C THR A 281 -2.64 13.31 -7.39
N LEU A 282 -1.60 13.19 -6.54
CA LEU A 282 -0.39 13.99 -6.64
C LEU A 282 0.35 13.73 -7.95
N LEU A 283 0.48 12.47 -8.35
CA LEU A 283 1.16 12.08 -9.59
C LEU A 283 0.40 12.52 -10.85
N THR A 284 -0.94 12.43 -10.82
CA THR A 284 -1.78 12.96 -11.91
C THR A 284 -1.65 14.47 -12.01
N ALA A 285 -1.87 15.20 -10.90
CA ALA A 285 -1.75 16.66 -10.86
C ALA A 285 -0.34 17.16 -11.26
N ARG A 286 0.72 16.39 -10.96
CA ARG A 286 2.08 16.75 -11.36
C ARG A 286 2.23 16.84 -12.88
N CYS A 287 1.52 15.95 -13.56
CA CYS A 287 1.57 15.83 -15.00
C CYS A 287 0.65 16.79 -15.74
N ASP A 288 -0.29 17.42 -15.03
CA ASP A 288 -1.11 18.49 -15.58
C ASP A 288 -0.23 19.70 -15.90
N ALA A 289 -0.64 20.51 -16.89
CA ALA A 289 0.10 21.71 -17.29
C ALA A 289 0.29 22.72 -16.13
N VAL A 290 -0.59 22.66 -15.11
CA VAL A 290 -0.55 23.52 -13.93
C VAL A 290 0.45 23.03 -12.88
N GLY A 291 0.73 21.72 -12.80
CA GLY A 291 1.55 21.12 -11.77
C GLY A 291 1.00 21.28 -10.34
N TRP A 292 1.88 21.24 -9.34
CA TRP A 292 1.52 21.40 -7.94
C TRP A 292 1.43 22.88 -7.56
N SER A 293 0.21 23.39 -7.35
CA SER A 293 0.04 24.70 -6.73
C SER A 293 0.11 24.59 -5.19
N PRO A 294 0.61 25.63 -4.48
CA PRO A 294 0.59 25.65 -3.01
C PRO A 294 -0.82 25.44 -2.43
N ALA A 295 -1.83 26.05 -3.07
CA ALA A 295 -3.22 25.94 -2.66
C ALA A 295 -3.76 24.51 -2.83
N PHE A 296 -3.39 23.84 -3.93
CA PHE A 296 -3.76 22.45 -4.16
C PHE A 296 -3.17 21.52 -3.10
N LEU A 297 -1.86 21.60 -2.85
CA LEU A 297 -1.20 20.76 -1.86
C LEU A 297 -1.73 20.99 -0.45
N GLU A 298 -2.01 22.25 -0.09
CA GLU A 298 -2.57 22.53 1.23
C GLU A 298 -4.01 22.03 1.35
N ALA A 299 -4.81 22.15 0.29
CA ALA A 299 -6.14 21.60 0.29
C ALA A 299 -6.11 20.05 0.38
N CYS A 300 -5.17 19.38 -0.31
CA CYS A 300 -4.90 17.95 -0.12
C CYS A 300 -4.55 17.61 1.34
N TYR A 301 -3.75 18.44 2.01
CA TYR A 301 -3.37 18.23 3.42
C TYR A 301 -4.54 18.45 4.37
N VAL A 302 -5.35 19.50 4.15
CA VAL A 302 -6.55 19.76 4.96
C VAL A 302 -7.50 18.57 4.96
N HIS A 303 -7.60 17.84 3.84
CA HIS A 303 -8.50 16.70 3.71
C HIS A 303 -7.89 15.35 4.09
N ALA A 304 -6.69 15.04 3.60
CA ALA A 304 -6.04 13.75 3.87
C ALA A 304 -5.25 13.76 5.20
N GLY A 305 -4.98 14.94 5.76
CA GLY A 305 -4.13 15.13 6.92
C GLY A 305 -2.78 14.45 6.74
N LEU A 306 -2.37 13.72 7.78
CA LEU A 306 -1.10 13.03 7.83
C LEU A 306 -1.00 11.84 6.86
N ALA A 307 -2.12 11.35 6.31
CA ALA A 307 -2.09 10.34 5.26
C ALA A 307 -1.53 10.87 3.93
N LEU A 308 -1.47 12.19 3.75
CA LEU A 308 -0.81 12.80 2.58
C LEU A 308 0.70 12.57 2.57
N LEU A 309 1.34 12.48 3.74
CA LEU A 309 2.80 12.44 3.84
C LEU A 309 3.41 11.21 3.13
N PRO A 310 3.00 9.95 3.38
CA PRO A 310 3.55 8.82 2.65
C PRO A 310 3.24 8.88 1.16
N ALA A 311 2.09 9.45 0.78
CA ALA A 311 1.74 9.66 -0.62
C ALA A 311 2.68 10.67 -1.31
N LEU A 312 3.01 11.76 -0.61
CA LEU A 312 3.96 12.75 -1.07
C LEU A 312 5.35 12.15 -1.22
N VAL A 313 5.80 11.34 -0.26
CA VAL A 313 7.08 10.61 -0.36
C VAL A 313 7.10 9.66 -1.56
N ALA A 314 6.03 8.91 -1.82
CA ALA A 314 5.91 8.05 -3.00
C ALA A 314 5.91 8.85 -4.32
N ALA A 315 5.30 10.04 -4.33
CA ALA A 315 5.36 10.93 -5.49
C ALA A 315 6.78 11.50 -5.71
N LEU A 316 7.48 11.86 -4.63
CA LEU A 316 8.86 12.36 -4.68
C LEU A 316 9.86 11.30 -5.14
N SER A 317 9.67 10.03 -4.77
CA SER A 317 10.54 8.95 -5.26
C SER A 317 10.39 8.74 -6.77
N THR A 318 9.21 9.00 -7.32
CA THR A 318 8.94 8.98 -8.76
C THR A 318 9.48 10.24 -9.47
N HIS A 319 9.45 11.39 -8.78
CA HIS A 319 9.88 12.69 -9.31
C HIS A 319 10.80 13.45 -8.33
N PRO A 320 12.09 13.07 -8.22
CA PRO A 320 13.01 13.63 -7.21
C PRO A 320 13.23 15.15 -7.32
N SER A 321 13.02 15.73 -8.51
CA SER A 321 13.15 17.18 -8.76
C SER A 321 12.21 18.03 -7.90
N LEU A 322 11.13 17.44 -7.38
CA LEU A 322 10.13 18.14 -6.57
C LEU A 322 10.53 18.27 -5.09
N SER A 323 11.56 17.53 -4.66
CA SER A 323 11.96 17.50 -3.25
C SER A 323 12.44 18.87 -2.73
N ALA A 324 12.93 19.74 -3.61
CA ALA A 324 13.40 21.08 -3.26
C ALA A 324 12.29 22.15 -3.20
N GLU A 325 11.05 21.83 -3.55
CA GLU A 325 9.96 22.82 -3.52
C GLU A 325 9.58 23.19 -2.08
N ALA A 326 9.60 24.49 -1.77
CA ALA A 326 9.37 25.00 -0.42
C ALA A 326 8.01 24.57 0.17
N THR A 327 6.98 24.42 -0.67
CA THR A 327 5.65 23.94 -0.29
C THR A 327 5.65 22.47 0.12
N VAL A 328 6.33 21.62 -0.63
CA VAL A 328 6.51 20.19 -0.32
C VAL A 328 7.23 20.04 1.01
N VAL A 329 8.33 20.78 1.19
CA VAL A 329 9.10 20.80 2.44
C VAL A 329 8.23 21.25 3.61
N ALA A 330 7.44 22.32 3.44
CA ALA A 330 6.55 22.83 4.49
C ALA A 330 5.52 21.78 4.93
N ILE A 331 4.99 20.97 4.00
CA ILE A 331 4.06 19.88 4.32
C ILE A 331 4.78 18.73 5.04
N LEU A 332 5.96 18.32 4.55
CA LEU A 332 6.76 17.27 5.22
C LEU A 332 7.18 17.68 6.64
N GLN A 333 7.43 18.96 6.88
CA GLN A 333 7.74 19.50 8.20
C GLN A 333 6.56 19.42 9.19
N ARG A 334 5.33 19.12 8.74
CA ARG A 334 4.19 18.82 9.60
C ARG A 334 4.13 17.37 10.07
N ALA A 335 5.04 16.49 9.64
CA ALA A 335 5.08 15.11 10.12
C ALA A 335 5.12 14.92 11.65
N PRO A 336 5.81 15.78 12.44
CA PRO A 336 5.78 15.71 13.89
C PRO A 336 4.36 15.81 14.48
N GLU A 337 3.40 16.42 13.78
CA GLU A 337 2.01 16.53 14.26
C GLU A 337 1.36 15.17 14.52
N VAL A 338 1.85 14.07 13.91
CA VAL A 338 1.37 12.70 14.19
C VAL A 338 1.55 12.28 15.64
N LEU A 339 2.51 12.90 16.31
CA LEU A 339 2.81 12.63 17.70
C LEU A 339 1.74 13.24 18.62
N ARG A 340 0.97 14.24 18.15
CA ARG A 340 -0.14 14.81 18.93
C ARG A 340 -1.21 13.76 19.20
N SER A 341 -1.71 13.74 20.44
CA SER A 341 -2.74 12.78 20.92
C SER A 341 -4.09 12.88 20.20
N ASN A 342 -4.31 13.93 19.42
CA ASN A 342 -5.60 14.25 18.80
C ASN A 342 -5.67 13.87 17.31
N THR A 343 -4.72 13.07 16.82
CA THR A 343 -4.79 12.60 15.43
C THR A 343 -6.07 11.76 15.27
N PRO A 344 -6.94 12.06 14.29
CA PRO A 344 -8.18 11.31 14.08
C PRO A 344 -7.91 9.80 13.95
N SER A 345 -8.73 8.99 14.62
CA SER A 345 -8.62 7.52 14.57
C SER A 345 -8.65 6.98 13.15
N ASP A 346 -9.42 7.64 12.28
CA ASP A 346 -9.59 7.24 10.88
C ASP A 346 -8.28 7.41 10.09
N THR A 347 -7.56 8.52 10.30
CA THR A 347 -6.24 8.75 9.69
C THR A 347 -5.24 7.68 10.14
N ILE A 348 -5.23 7.35 11.43
CA ILE A 348 -4.36 6.28 11.97
C ILE A 348 -4.75 4.93 11.36
N GLY A 349 -6.05 4.63 11.22
CA GLY A 349 -6.55 3.42 10.59
C GLY A 349 -6.18 3.30 9.11
N HIS A 350 -6.18 4.41 8.36
CA HIS A 350 -5.71 4.43 6.97
C HIS A 350 -4.21 4.19 6.87
N LEU A 351 -3.40 4.87 7.70
CA LEU A 351 -1.95 4.69 7.74
C LEU A 351 -1.58 3.26 8.19
N ALA A 352 -2.28 2.70 9.18
CA ALA A 352 -2.10 1.33 9.64
C ALA A 352 -2.30 0.32 8.52
N ARG A 353 -3.40 0.45 7.76
CA ARG A 353 -3.68 -0.41 6.60
C ARG A 353 -2.65 -0.23 5.50
N TYR A 354 -2.26 1.00 5.21
CA TYR A 354 -1.22 1.30 4.23
C TYR A 354 0.12 0.62 4.59
N TYR A 355 0.61 0.80 5.82
CA TYR A 355 1.86 0.16 6.26
C TYR A 355 1.74 -1.35 6.44
N ALA A 356 0.55 -1.90 6.67
CA ALA A 356 0.37 -3.34 6.64
C ALA A 356 0.53 -3.93 5.23
N GLN A 357 0.16 -3.18 4.19
CA GLN A 357 0.23 -3.61 2.79
C GLN A 357 1.56 -3.26 2.11
N HIS A 358 2.10 -2.08 2.41
CA HIS A 358 3.28 -1.50 1.75
C HIS A 358 4.49 -1.40 2.68
N GLY A 359 4.36 -1.82 3.94
CA GLY A 359 5.42 -1.75 4.94
C GLY A 359 6.61 -2.62 4.58
N ARG A 360 7.77 -2.24 5.14
CA ARG A 360 9.01 -2.98 4.90
C ARG A 360 8.89 -4.42 5.38
N PRO A 361 9.27 -5.42 4.57
CA PRO A 361 9.20 -6.83 4.96
C PRO A 361 10.10 -7.17 6.16
N GLN A 362 11.05 -6.29 6.53
CA GLN A 362 11.89 -6.45 7.71
C GLN A 362 11.21 -5.99 9.02
N VAL A 363 10.06 -5.32 8.93
CA VAL A 363 9.31 -4.82 10.09
C VAL A 363 7.84 -5.22 10.06
N THR A 364 7.42 -6.07 9.11
CA THR A 364 6.05 -6.59 9.04
C THR A 364 5.73 -7.38 10.32
N PRO A 365 4.92 -6.82 11.23
CA PRO A 365 4.57 -7.53 12.43
C PRO A 365 3.57 -8.64 12.06
N GLN A 366 3.63 -9.78 12.75
CA GLN A 366 2.55 -10.79 12.69
C GLN A 366 1.21 -10.28 13.26
N ARG A 367 1.15 -9.01 13.68
CA ARG A 367 0.01 -8.35 14.32
C ARG A 367 -0.28 -7.03 13.59
N PRO A 368 -1.55 -6.56 13.58
CA PRO A 368 -1.85 -5.23 13.08
C PRO A 368 -0.99 -4.19 13.81
N PRO A 369 -0.43 -3.19 13.10
CA PRO A 369 0.48 -2.22 13.69
C PRO A 369 -0.23 -1.45 14.79
N SER A 370 0.43 -1.30 15.95
CA SER A 370 -0.08 -0.44 17.01
C SER A 370 -0.03 1.03 16.57
N MET A 371 -0.78 1.91 17.25
CA MET A 371 -0.72 3.36 16.99
C MET A 371 0.73 3.88 17.02
N SER A 372 1.54 3.41 17.97
CA SER A 372 2.96 3.78 18.08
C SER A 372 3.79 3.29 16.90
N ASP A 373 3.48 2.11 16.34
CA ASP A 373 4.16 1.61 15.15
C ASP A 373 3.81 2.46 13.92
N VAL A 374 2.55 2.88 13.78
CA VAL A 374 2.10 3.76 12.70
C VAL A 374 2.79 5.13 12.77
N GLN A 375 2.83 5.73 13.96
CA GLN A 375 3.54 7.00 14.20
C GLN A 375 5.02 6.90 13.82
N LEU A 376 5.68 5.82 14.25
CA LEU A 376 7.07 5.55 13.91
C LEU A 376 7.27 5.40 12.40
N TYR A 377 6.47 4.56 11.73
CA TYR A 377 6.61 4.34 10.29
C TYR A 377 6.38 5.61 9.48
N LEU A 378 5.46 6.46 9.92
CA LEU A 378 5.25 7.77 9.29
C LEU A 378 6.46 8.67 9.41
N LEU A 379 7.00 8.84 10.62
CA LEU A 379 8.18 9.67 10.84
C LEU A 379 9.39 9.14 10.05
N LEU A 380 9.55 7.82 9.98
CA LEU A 380 10.58 7.17 9.18
C LEU A 380 10.42 7.47 7.70
N THR A 381 9.21 7.30 7.17
CA THR A 381 8.91 7.55 5.75
C THR A 381 9.24 9.01 5.38
N VAL A 382 8.89 9.96 6.26
CA VAL A 382 9.17 11.38 6.02
C VAL A 382 10.67 11.71 6.16
N LEU A 383 11.36 11.15 7.16
CA LEU A 383 12.79 11.39 7.33
C LEU A 383 13.59 10.95 6.10
N GLU A 384 13.23 9.82 5.51
CA GLU A 384 13.88 9.34 4.28
C GLU A 384 13.69 10.31 3.13
N ALA A 385 12.48 10.87 2.95
CA ALA A 385 12.25 11.89 1.94
C ALA A 385 12.98 13.21 2.22
N VAL A 386 13.05 13.64 3.49
CA VAL A 386 13.70 14.89 3.88
C VAL A 386 15.23 14.81 3.81
N THR A 387 15.81 13.60 3.82
CA THR A 387 17.26 13.47 3.62
C THR A 387 17.75 13.96 2.26
N SER A 388 16.87 13.99 1.25
CA SER A 388 17.22 14.55 -0.05
C SER A 388 17.08 16.08 -0.13
N THR A 389 16.59 16.76 0.91
CA THR A 389 16.27 18.20 0.89
C THR A 389 17.19 19.06 1.77
N ASP A 390 18.16 18.46 2.46
CA ASP A 390 19.00 19.11 3.47
C ASP A 390 18.22 19.76 4.64
N GLN A 391 16.93 19.44 4.83
CA GLN A 391 16.08 20.01 5.88
C GLN A 391 15.92 19.11 7.12
N ILE A 392 16.79 18.10 7.28
CA ILE A 392 16.71 17.12 8.37
C ILE A 392 16.73 17.79 9.75
N ASP A 393 17.56 18.81 9.94
CA ASP A 393 17.69 19.49 11.23
C ASP A 393 16.38 20.18 11.67
N ILE A 394 15.58 20.70 10.72
CA ILE A 394 14.29 21.33 11.01
C ILE A 394 13.27 20.28 11.43
N LEU A 395 13.22 19.16 10.70
CA LEU A 395 12.32 18.06 11.04
C LEU A 395 12.65 17.47 12.42
N VAL A 396 13.94 17.28 12.72
CA VAL A 396 14.40 16.81 14.03
C VAL A 396 14.03 17.80 15.15
N ALA A 397 14.19 19.10 14.91
CA ALA A 397 13.74 20.12 15.87
C ALA A 397 12.23 20.07 16.10
N GLY A 398 11.43 19.86 15.04
CA GLY A 398 9.97 19.70 15.15
C GLY A 398 9.56 18.44 15.94
N VAL A 399 10.22 17.30 15.71
CA VAL A 399 9.98 16.08 16.49
C VAL A 399 10.28 16.31 17.96
N LEU A 400 11.40 16.96 18.28
CA LEU A 400 11.76 17.27 19.66
C LEU A 400 10.75 18.24 20.31
N HIS A 401 10.27 19.22 19.56
CA HIS A 401 9.26 20.17 20.04
C HIS A 401 7.94 19.48 20.39
N GLU A 402 7.44 18.58 19.55
CA GLU A 402 6.18 17.85 19.81
C GLU A 402 6.31 16.81 20.94
N LEU A 403 7.53 16.34 21.22
CA LEU A 403 7.80 15.46 22.36
C LEU A 403 7.99 16.22 23.67
N ASP A 404 8.31 17.50 23.62
CA ASP A 404 8.53 18.30 24.82
C ASP A 404 7.22 18.48 25.61
N GLY A 405 7.25 18.17 26.91
CA GLY A 405 6.08 18.26 27.79
C GLY A 405 4.97 17.21 27.56
N ALA A 406 5.08 16.31 26.58
CA ALA A 406 4.06 15.30 26.35
C ALA A 406 4.10 14.18 27.42
N PRO A 407 2.97 13.78 28.02
CA PRO A 407 2.95 12.76 29.09
C PRO A 407 3.39 11.37 28.63
N TRP A 408 3.35 11.11 27.32
CA TRP A 408 3.82 9.87 26.68
C TRP A 408 5.20 10.02 26.02
N ALA A 409 5.87 11.17 26.18
CA ALA A 409 7.18 11.49 25.59
C ALA A 409 8.25 10.44 25.91
N ILE A 410 8.21 9.83 27.09
CA ILE A 410 9.17 8.79 27.49
C ILE A 410 9.00 7.53 26.63
N HIS A 411 7.76 7.09 26.39
CA HIS A 411 7.49 5.93 25.55
C HIS A 411 7.80 6.21 24.08
N ALA A 412 7.44 7.38 23.57
CA ALA A 412 7.80 7.76 22.21
C ALA A 412 9.31 7.99 22.05
N SER A 413 10.00 8.56 23.03
CA SER A 413 11.47 8.67 23.01
C SER A 413 12.11 7.28 22.95
N ARG A 414 11.64 6.34 23.78
CA ARG A 414 12.13 4.94 23.79
C ARG A 414 11.80 4.18 22.49
N ALA A 415 10.60 4.35 21.94
CA ALA A 415 10.15 3.59 20.78
C ALA A 415 10.61 4.20 19.45
N VAL A 416 10.62 5.53 19.35
CA VAL A 416 10.88 6.27 18.11
C VAL A 416 12.33 6.70 18.02
N ILE A 417 12.85 7.43 19.00
CA ILE A 417 14.21 8.00 18.91
C ILE A 417 15.28 6.91 18.90
N TYR A 418 15.19 5.89 19.76
CA TYR A 418 16.16 4.79 19.74
C TYR A 418 16.14 4.00 18.43
N ARG A 419 14.95 3.76 17.85
CA ARG A 419 14.83 3.07 16.56
C ARG A 419 15.37 3.94 15.42
N LEU A 420 15.15 5.26 15.47
CA LEU A 420 15.78 6.21 14.54
C LEU A 420 17.31 6.16 14.59
N PHE A 421 17.88 6.14 15.80
CA PHE A 421 19.33 5.99 15.96
C PHE A 421 19.86 4.65 15.46
N ALA A 422 19.22 3.55 15.88
CA ALA A 422 19.68 2.20 15.58
C ALA A 422 19.65 1.92 14.07
N SER A 423 18.57 2.34 13.39
CA SER A 423 18.35 1.98 12.00
C SER A 423 18.86 3.03 11.01
N PHE A 424 18.98 4.31 11.41
CA PHE A 424 19.20 5.42 10.48
C PHE A 424 20.24 6.45 10.94
N SER A 425 21.17 6.07 11.82
CA SER A 425 22.29 6.94 12.23
C SER A 425 23.14 7.47 11.07
N HIS A 426 23.14 6.79 9.92
CA HIS A 426 23.85 7.19 8.71
C HIS A 426 23.14 8.33 7.95
N LEU A 427 21.83 8.47 8.11
CA LEU A 427 21.03 9.53 7.48
C LEU A 427 21.01 10.82 8.32
N LEU A 428 21.29 10.72 9.62
CA LEU A 428 21.23 11.86 10.53
C LEU A 428 22.59 12.58 10.62
N PRO A 429 22.64 13.91 10.37
CA PRO A 429 23.86 14.66 10.55
C PRO A 429 24.30 14.61 12.04
N PRO A 430 25.62 14.66 12.33
CA PRO A 430 26.13 14.67 13.71
C PRO A 430 25.40 15.62 14.68
N PRO A 431 25.06 16.88 14.32
CA PRO A 431 24.30 17.77 15.21
C PRO A 431 22.89 17.26 15.51
N ALA A 432 22.12 16.80 14.52
CA ALA A 432 20.80 16.19 14.74
C ALA A 432 20.88 14.98 15.69
N ARG A 433 21.89 14.13 15.49
CA ARG A 433 22.15 12.99 16.37
C ARG A 433 22.39 13.44 17.81
N LEU A 434 23.26 14.43 18.04
CA LEU A 434 23.50 14.91 19.41
C LEU A 434 22.25 15.49 20.07
N ARG A 435 21.42 16.24 19.33
CA ARG A 435 20.17 16.80 19.85
C ARG A 435 19.17 15.72 20.27
N LEU A 436 18.98 14.70 19.43
CA LEU A 436 18.09 13.58 19.73
C LEU A 436 18.58 12.76 20.94
N VAL A 437 19.91 12.55 21.09
CA VAL A 437 20.47 11.87 22.27
C VAL A 437 20.23 12.69 23.53
N ASN A 438 20.52 13.99 23.49
CA ASN A 438 20.34 14.87 24.65
C ASN A 438 18.89 14.90 25.11
N ALA A 439 17.93 15.03 24.19
CA ALA A 439 16.51 15.01 24.53
C ALA A 439 16.07 13.67 25.15
N CYS A 440 16.61 12.55 24.67
CA CYS A 440 16.37 11.24 25.29
C CYS A 440 16.90 11.18 26.72
N LEU A 441 18.10 11.71 26.98
CA LEU A 441 18.69 11.74 28.31
C LEU A 441 17.88 12.64 29.26
N GLU A 442 17.50 13.83 28.81
CA GLU A 442 16.69 14.78 29.58
C GLU A 442 15.32 14.18 29.95
N ASN A 443 14.63 13.56 29.00
CA ASN A 443 13.37 12.86 29.27
C ASN A 443 13.53 11.68 30.23
N HIS A 444 14.66 10.96 30.18
CA HIS A 444 14.92 9.86 31.10
C HIS A 444 15.18 10.36 32.53
N VAL A 445 15.89 11.48 32.68
CA VAL A 445 16.10 12.14 33.97
C VAL A 445 14.76 12.60 34.56
N THR A 446 13.90 13.24 33.76
CA THR A 446 12.56 13.65 34.18
C THR A 446 11.68 12.45 34.58
N ALA A 447 11.78 11.33 33.85
CA ALA A 447 11.08 10.09 34.16
C ALA A 447 11.52 9.42 35.47
N LEU A 448 12.77 9.62 35.88
CA LEU A 448 13.32 9.11 37.13
C LEU A 448 12.86 9.93 38.35
N LEU A 449 12.41 11.17 38.13
CA LEU A 449 11.90 12.07 39.18
C LEU A 449 10.40 11.86 39.49
N VAL A 450 9.66 11.13 38.65
CA VAL A 450 8.24 10.79 38.88
C VAL A 450 8.14 9.53 39.76
N PRO A 451 7.37 9.52 40.87
CA PRO A 451 7.23 8.35 41.74
C PRO A 451 6.64 7.15 40.99
N ARG A 452 7.47 6.14 40.69
CA ARG A 452 7.06 4.95 39.94
C ARG A 452 6.22 4.01 40.82
N ARG A 453 4.90 4.00 40.66
CA ARG A 453 4.05 2.87 41.09
C ARG A 453 3.88 1.89 39.93
N GLY A 454 4.49 0.71 40.04
CA GLY A 454 4.00 -0.50 39.37
C GLY A 454 4.52 -0.85 37.97
N LEU A 455 5.77 -0.56 37.60
CA LEU A 455 6.40 -1.16 36.41
C LEU A 455 7.37 -2.29 36.84
N ALA A 456 7.09 -3.49 36.33
CA ALA A 456 7.87 -4.71 36.56
C ALA A 456 9.21 -4.68 35.81
N MET A 457 10.18 -5.41 36.37
CA MET A 457 11.57 -5.50 35.95
C MET A 457 11.78 -6.09 34.54
N ASP A 458 11.84 -5.24 33.52
CA ASP A 458 12.51 -5.56 32.23
C ASP A 458 13.64 -4.56 31.89
N ASP A 459 14.00 -3.67 32.83
CA ASP A 459 14.90 -2.52 32.60
C ASP A 459 16.36 -2.78 33.05
N LEU A 460 17.07 -3.72 32.42
CA LEU A 460 18.55 -3.72 32.47
C LEU A 460 19.12 -3.98 31.08
N TYR A 461 19.27 -2.92 30.30
CA TYR A 461 19.86 -3.00 28.96
C TYR A 461 21.38 -2.83 29.05
N VAL A 462 22.13 -3.88 28.73
CA VAL A 462 23.60 -3.84 28.67
C VAL A 462 24.00 -3.71 27.20
N GLY A 463 24.27 -2.49 26.72
CA GLY A 463 24.59 -2.20 25.31
C GLY A 463 26.01 -2.57 24.87
N CYS A 464 26.68 -3.54 25.53
CA CYS A 464 28.05 -3.92 25.23
C CYS A 464 28.19 -5.44 25.08
N ASP A 465 28.75 -5.89 23.95
CA ASP A 465 28.90 -7.31 23.62
C ASP A 465 30.22 -7.92 24.15
N CYS A 466 30.90 -7.25 25.08
CA CYS A 466 32.09 -7.83 25.67
C CYS A 466 31.71 -9.07 26.49
N VAL A 467 32.61 -10.07 26.51
CA VAL A 467 32.38 -11.38 27.14
C VAL A 467 31.86 -11.26 28.59
N ALA A 468 32.29 -10.22 29.31
CA ALA A 468 31.84 -9.93 30.67
C ALA A 468 30.40 -9.43 30.75
N CYS A 469 30.02 -8.50 29.89
CA CYS A 469 28.67 -7.96 29.81
C CYS A 469 27.67 -9.01 29.33
N THR A 470 28.03 -9.83 28.34
CA THR A 470 27.19 -10.94 27.86
C THR A 470 26.99 -12.01 28.93
N ARG A 471 28.03 -12.36 29.70
CA ARG A 471 27.90 -13.31 30.82
C ARG A 471 27.04 -12.75 31.95
N LEU A 472 27.24 -11.47 32.32
CA LEU A 472 26.43 -10.82 33.34
C LEU A 472 24.95 -10.81 32.93
N HIS A 473 24.65 -10.47 31.67
CA HIS A 473 23.29 -10.45 31.13
C HIS A 473 22.64 -11.85 31.14
N ARG A 474 23.38 -12.89 30.72
CA ARG A 474 22.89 -14.29 30.73
C ARG A 474 22.55 -14.79 32.14
N GLU A 475 23.39 -14.50 33.11
CA GLU A 475 23.23 -14.94 34.51
C GLU A 475 22.21 -14.09 35.27
N LEU A 476 22.03 -12.82 34.87
CA LEU A 476 21.01 -11.93 35.42
C LEU A 476 19.59 -12.33 35.02
N LEU A 477 19.40 -12.78 33.77
CA LEU A 477 18.11 -13.20 33.21
C LEU A 477 17.68 -14.60 33.65
N THR A 478 18.60 -15.44 34.12
CA THR A 478 18.32 -16.84 34.46
C THR A 478 18.08 -17.10 35.94
N SER A 479 18.36 -16.15 36.85
CA SER A 479 18.13 -16.36 38.29
C SER A 479 17.85 -15.09 39.10
N ASP A 480 16.82 -15.17 39.95
CA ASP A 480 16.49 -14.20 41.01
C ASP A 480 17.34 -14.36 42.28
N MET A 481 18.25 -15.34 42.32
CA MET A 481 19.10 -15.60 43.48
C MET A 481 20.35 -14.71 43.48
N ARG A 482 20.95 -14.54 44.67
CA ARG A 482 22.29 -13.94 44.82
C ARG A 482 23.28 -14.72 43.95
N CYS A 483 23.76 -14.09 42.89
CA CYS A 483 24.77 -14.67 42.01
C CYS A 483 26.11 -13.98 42.21
N LEU A 484 27.18 -14.77 42.30
CA LEU A 484 28.55 -14.31 42.42
C LEU A 484 29.29 -14.65 41.12
N LEU A 485 29.69 -13.63 40.38
CA LEU A 485 30.42 -13.79 39.14
C LEU A 485 31.90 -13.49 39.36
N THR A 486 32.75 -14.49 39.16
CA THR A 486 34.21 -14.34 39.20
C THR A 486 34.76 -14.50 37.79
N MET A 487 35.54 -13.53 37.34
CA MET A 487 36.14 -13.51 36.00
C MET A 487 37.64 -13.24 36.10
N GLN A 488 38.41 -13.79 35.17
CA GLN A 488 39.84 -13.53 35.06
C GLN A 488 40.12 -12.41 34.05
N GLY A 489 41.19 -11.65 34.29
CA GLY A 489 41.58 -10.47 33.50
C GLY A 489 41.17 -9.15 34.13
N VAL A 490 41.56 -8.05 33.47
CA VAL A 490 41.28 -6.68 33.95
C VAL A 490 39.79 -6.36 33.77
N VAL A 491 39.15 -5.68 34.74
CA VAL A 491 37.73 -5.30 34.62
C VAL A 491 37.52 -4.41 33.40
N PRO A 492 36.64 -4.79 32.46
CA PRO A 492 36.30 -3.92 31.34
C PRO A 492 35.69 -2.62 31.85
N ARG A 493 36.07 -1.48 31.25
CA ARG A 493 35.54 -0.16 31.66
C ARG A 493 34.01 -0.10 31.61
N CYS A 494 33.40 -0.73 30.60
CA CYS A 494 31.95 -0.83 30.48
C CYS A 494 31.30 -1.57 31.67
N LEU A 495 31.95 -2.60 32.22
CA LEU A 495 31.43 -3.31 33.39
C LEU A 495 31.57 -2.48 34.66
N ARG A 496 32.69 -1.76 34.85
CA ARG A 496 32.82 -0.84 36.01
C ARG A 496 31.72 0.23 35.96
N GLN A 497 31.45 0.76 34.78
CA GLN A 497 30.40 1.75 34.59
C GLN A 497 29.01 1.16 34.87
N LEU A 498 28.72 -0.05 34.39
CA LEU A 498 27.46 -0.73 34.67
C LEU A 498 27.27 -1.04 36.17
N VAL A 499 28.33 -1.49 36.86
CA VAL A 499 28.30 -1.71 38.32
C VAL A 499 28.09 -0.39 39.05
N HIS A 500 28.68 0.70 38.55
CA HIS A 500 28.47 2.03 39.13
C HIS A 500 27.03 2.51 38.95
N GLU A 501 26.48 2.41 37.73
CA GLU A 501 25.12 2.82 37.37
C GLU A 501 24.04 1.99 38.10
N HIS A 502 24.37 0.76 38.53
CA HIS A 502 23.49 -0.13 39.26
C HIS A 502 24.08 -0.60 40.59
N SER A 503 24.76 0.29 41.31
CA SER A 503 25.47 -0.03 42.57
C SER A 503 24.57 -0.53 43.71
N ASP A 504 23.27 -0.29 43.62
CA ASP A 504 22.23 -0.83 44.49
C ASP A 504 22.04 -2.34 44.30
N ARG A 505 22.29 -2.84 43.08
CA ARG A 505 22.05 -4.23 42.68
C ARG A 505 23.33 -5.00 42.41
N LEU A 506 24.41 -4.32 42.04
CA LEU A 506 25.67 -4.91 41.64
C LEU A 506 26.80 -4.33 42.48
N VAL A 507 27.66 -5.19 43.02
CA VAL A 507 28.81 -4.78 43.82
C VAL A 507 30.06 -5.42 43.23
N LEU A 508 31.03 -4.61 42.83
CA LEU A 508 32.37 -5.09 42.50
C LEU A 508 33.11 -5.35 43.81
N GLU A 509 33.12 -6.60 44.26
CA GLU A 509 33.68 -6.97 45.56
C GLU A 509 35.20 -7.02 45.56
N HIS A 510 35.77 -7.40 44.42
CA HIS A 510 37.20 -7.58 44.30
C HIS A 510 37.66 -7.25 42.89
N GLU A 511 38.75 -6.51 42.78
CA GLU A 511 39.41 -6.19 41.53
C GLU A 511 40.93 -6.25 41.73
N CYS A 512 41.60 -7.06 40.90
CA CYS A 512 43.05 -7.10 40.82
C CYS A 512 43.50 -7.26 39.36
N ALA A 513 44.81 -7.19 39.12
CA ALA A 513 45.37 -7.27 37.76
C ALA A 513 45.05 -8.59 37.04
N THR A 514 44.76 -9.67 37.78
CA THR A 514 44.52 -11.01 37.25
C THR A 514 43.05 -11.42 37.21
N GLY A 515 42.14 -10.62 37.77
CA GLY A 515 40.73 -10.97 37.81
C GLY A 515 39.88 -10.06 38.69
N TYR A 516 38.58 -10.28 38.63
CA TYR A 516 37.60 -9.50 39.38
C TYR A 516 36.35 -10.30 39.72
N ARG A 517 35.62 -9.80 40.72
CA ARG A 517 34.42 -10.43 41.27
C ARG A 517 33.30 -9.42 41.40
N VAL A 518 32.15 -9.72 40.78
CA VAL A 518 30.93 -8.92 40.86
C VAL A 518 29.83 -9.75 41.52
N ARG A 519 29.18 -9.20 42.56
CA ARG A 519 28.05 -9.80 43.25
C ARG A 519 26.75 -9.09 42.88
N LYS A 520 25.70 -9.86 42.56
CA LYS A 520 24.32 -9.38 42.44
C LYS A 520 23.63 -9.45 43.82
N THR A 521 23.13 -8.33 44.31
CA THR A 521 22.37 -8.23 45.56
C THR A 521 20.87 -8.19 45.25
N PRO A 522 20.04 -9.05 45.87
CA PRO A 522 18.61 -9.06 45.63
C PRO A 522 17.96 -7.80 46.20
N LEU A 523 16.98 -7.27 45.46
CA LEU A 523 16.26 -6.02 45.76
C LEU A 523 15.60 -6.01 47.15
N SER A 524 15.22 -7.17 47.68
CA SER A 524 14.56 -7.29 48.99
C SER A 524 15.47 -6.95 50.19
N LEU A 525 16.78 -6.86 50.01
CA LEU A 525 17.74 -6.62 51.09
C LEU A 525 18.29 -5.19 51.16
N VAL A 526 18.12 -4.40 50.10
CA VAL A 526 18.71 -3.05 49.98
C VAL A 526 17.87 -2.01 50.73
N GLN A 527 16.58 -2.27 50.95
CA GLN A 527 15.67 -1.34 51.62
C GLN A 527 15.88 -1.21 53.14
N THR A 528 16.68 -2.08 53.78
CA THR A 528 16.78 -2.11 55.26
C THR A 528 18.06 -1.52 55.86
N THR A 529 19.07 -1.12 55.07
CA THR A 529 20.42 -0.84 55.61
C THR A 529 20.96 0.59 55.45
N ASN A 530 20.26 1.50 54.78
CA ASN A 530 20.73 2.89 54.64
C ASN A 530 20.24 3.79 55.78
N GLY A 531 20.87 3.65 56.95
CA GLY A 531 20.87 4.66 58.01
C GLY A 531 21.90 5.79 57.74
N PRO A 532 21.95 6.84 58.59
CA PRO A 532 22.68 8.10 58.36
C PRO A 532 24.20 7.98 58.14
N ASP A 533 24.81 6.82 58.33
CA ASP A 533 26.23 6.58 58.07
C ASP A 533 26.57 6.37 56.57
N GLY A 534 25.57 6.15 55.72
CA GLY A 534 25.75 5.99 54.27
C GLY A 534 26.29 7.26 53.58
N ASP A 535 25.87 8.44 54.05
CA ASP A 535 26.30 9.73 53.49
C ASP A 535 27.72 10.12 53.91
N LEU A 536 28.20 9.66 55.07
CA LEU A 536 29.58 9.91 55.53
C LEU A 536 30.63 9.20 54.65
N ARG A 537 30.35 7.97 54.20
CA ARG A 537 31.24 7.25 53.26
C ARG A 537 31.27 7.92 51.88
N ARG A 538 30.14 8.48 51.45
CA ARG A 538 30.01 9.21 50.18
C ARG A 538 30.82 10.51 50.17
N VAL A 539 30.82 11.24 51.29
CA VAL A 539 31.58 12.50 51.45
C VAL A 539 33.08 12.27 51.58
N MET A 540 33.51 11.16 52.20
CA MET A 540 34.93 10.81 52.30
C MET A 540 35.56 10.42 50.95
N ALA A 541 34.87 9.62 50.14
CA ALA A 541 35.35 9.25 48.80
C ALA A 541 35.52 10.47 47.87
N LEU A 542 34.69 11.50 48.04
CA LEU A 542 34.79 12.78 47.31
C LEU A 542 35.99 13.65 47.76
N ARG A 543 36.45 13.55 49.01
CA ARG A 543 37.63 14.28 49.51
C ARG A 543 38.95 13.66 49.06
N GLU A 544 39.05 12.33 49.01
CA GLU A 544 40.24 11.62 48.51
C GLU A 544 40.45 11.82 47.00
N TRP A 545 39.38 12.00 46.22
CA TRP A 545 39.49 12.19 44.78
C TRP A 545 40.06 13.58 44.38
N LYS A 546 39.81 14.62 45.19
CA LYS A 546 40.33 15.98 44.93
C LYS A 546 41.82 16.15 45.23
N THR A 547 42.41 15.33 46.10
CA THR A 547 43.84 15.41 46.43
C THR A 547 44.74 14.69 45.43
N LEU A 548 44.20 13.75 44.64
CA LEU A 548 44.97 12.94 43.69
C LEU A 548 45.08 13.53 42.27
N THR A 549 44.42 14.65 41.97
CA THR A 549 44.29 15.17 40.58
C THR A 549 45.18 16.39 40.25
N LEU A 550 46.11 16.80 41.10
CA LEU A 550 47.03 17.92 40.84
C LEU A 550 48.51 17.51 40.85
N GLN A 551 48.93 16.62 39.95
CA GLN A 551 50.30 16.64 39.39
C GLN A 551 50.29 16.19 37.92
N PRO A 552 50.94 16.93 37.00
CA PRO A 552 51.05 16.52 35.60
C PRO A 552 52.19 15.50 35.41
N PRO A 553 52.07 14.54 34.48
CA PRO A 553 53.05 13.47 34.35
C PRO A 553 54.27 13.89 33.52
N VAL A 554 55.44 13.42 33.99
CA VAL A 554 56.75 13.51 33.34
C VAL A 554 56.78 12.64 32.08
N LYS A 555 57.20 13.23 30.95
CA LYS A 555 57.45 12.56 29.67
C LYS A 555 58.60 11.54 29.81
N ARG A 556 58.40 10.30 29.36
CA ARG A 556 59.51 9.42 28.95
C ARG A 556 59.27 8.81 27.57
N ARG A 557 60.33 8.96 26.76
CA ARG A 557 60.52 8.51 25.38
C ARG A 557 60.63 6.99 25.31
N TRP A 558 60.11 6.41 24.24
CA TRP A 558 60.41 5.04 23.83
C TRP A 558 61.52 5.06 22.77
N PHE A 559 62.56 4.25 23.01
CA PHE A 559 63.60 3.89 22.05
C PHE A 559 63.12 2.65 21.28
N TRP A 560 63.31 2.67 19.96
CA TRP A 560 63.20 1.50 19.09
C TRP A 560 64.45 0.63 19.21
N LEU A 561 64.32 -0.69 19.01
CA LEU A 561 65.17 -1.49 18.11
C LEU A 561 64.67 -2.95 17.99
N PHE A 562 64.54 -3.34 16.72
CA PHE A 562 64.34 -4.64 16.05
C PHE A 562 63.14 -5.53 16.39
#